data_AF-A0A7S4B680-F1
#
_entry.id   AF-A0A7S4B680-F1
#
_cell.length_a   1.000
_cell.length_b   1.000
_cell.length_c   1.000
_cell.angle_alpha   90.00
_cell.angle_beta   90.00
_cell.angle_gamma   90.00
#
_symmetry.space_group_name_H-M   'P 1'
#
loop_
_entity.id
_entity.type
_entity.pdbx_description
1 polymer ?
#
loop_
_entity_poly.entity_id
_entity_poly.type
_entity_poly.pdbx_seq_one_letter_code
_entity_poly.pdbx_strand_id
1 'polypeptide(L)'
;TKGNKGIAAYFEVVHGQLLQLTEIVTGRISKLQRKSLGALITIDVHQRDVTGNMRDSGVSNTADFEWISQLRYELCAGEAGSNYAKGDTLVKQLDGVFKYGCEYLGNSMRLVVTPLTDRIYLTLTGALQLFLGGAPAGPAGTGKTETTKDLAKALAKQCVVF
;
A
#
# COMPACT_ATOMS: atom_id res chain seq x y z
N THR A 1 -5.41 0.72 -22.60
CA THR A 1 -5.93 0.37 -21.27
C THR A 1 -7.45 0.43 -21.30
N LYS A 2 -8.18 -0.48 -20.63
CA LYS A 2 -9.67 -0.49 -20.64
C LYS A 2 -10.30 0.63 -19.77
N GLY A 3 -9.48 1.57 -19.26
CA GLY A 3 -9.89 2.68 -18.40
C GLY A 3 -10.76 2.22 -17.23
N ASN A 4 -11.80 3.00 -16.92
CA ASN A 4 -12.73 2.70 -15.84
C ASN A 4 -13.42 1.33 -15.99
N LYS A 5 -13.73 0.90 -17.22
CA LYS A 5 -14.32 -0.44 -17.46
C LYS A 5 -13.38 -1.57 -17.02
N GLY A 6 -12.07 -1.37 -17.15
CA GLY A 6 -11.06 -2.30 -16.65
C GLY A 6 -11.02 -2.35 -15.13
N ILE A 7 -11.12 -1.20 -14.47
CA ILE A 7 -11.17 -1.09 -13.01
C ILE A 7 -12.43 -1.77 -12.46
N ALA A 8 -13.58 -1.54 -13.08
CA ALA A 8 -14.84 -2.20 -12.71
C ALA A 8 -14.74 -3.73 -12.83
N ALA A 9 -14.16 -4.25 -13.91
CA ALA A 9 -13.95 -5.69 -14.06
C ALA A 9 -12.95 -6.24 -13.02
N TYR A 10 -11.92 -5.47 -12.69
CA TYR A 10 -10.92 -5.88 -11.69
C TYR A 10 -11.48 -5.84 -10.25
N PHE A 11 -12.39 -4.91 -9.96
CA PHE A 11 -13.09 -4.86 -8.67
C PHE A 11 -13.78 -6.19 -8.34
N GLU A 12 -14.48 -6.79 -9.31
CA GLU A 12 -15.12 -8.11 -9.13
C GLU A 12 -14.10 -9.21 -8.81
N VAL A 13 -12.91 -9.17 -9.42
CA VAL A 13 -11.84 -10.12 -9.15
C VAL A 13 -11.33 -9.98 -7.72
N VAL A 14 -10.99 -8.75 -7.29
CA VAL A 14 -10.48 -8.47 -5.94
C VAL A 14 -11.53 -8.83 -4.89
N HIS A 15 -12.80 -8.49 -5.14
CA HIS A 15 -13.89 -8.83 -4.25
C HIS A 15 -14.08 -10.35 -4.11
N GLY A 16 -14.04 -11.10 -5.22
CA GLY A 16 -14.12 -12.56 -5.20
C GLY A 16 -12.94 -13.22 -4.46
N GLN A 17 -11.72 -12.74 -4.68
CA GLN A 17 -10.52 -13.22 -3.99
C GLN A 17 -10.60 -12.99 -2.47
N LEU A 18 -11.09 -11.82 -2.06
CA LEU A 18 -11.28 -11.51 -0.64
C LEU A 18 -12.26 -12.49 0.02
N LEU A 19 -13.39 -12.81 -0.63
CA LEU A 19 -14.35 -13.80 -0.12
C LEU A 19 -13.70 -15.18 0.04
N GLN A 20 -12.94 -15.64 -0.95
CA GLN A 20 -12.22 -16.91 -0.86
C GLN A 20 -11.21 -16.93 0.31
N LEU A 21 -10.49 -15.83 0.54
CA LEU A 21 -9.58 -15.73 1.68
C LEU A 21 -10.31 -15.80 3.03
N THR A 22 -11.50 -15.20 3.12
CA THR A 22 -12.32 -15.30 4.33
C THR A 22 -12.78 -16.74 4.60
N GLU A 23 -13.12 -17.51 3.56
CA GLU A 23 -13.44 -18.93 3.72
C GLU A 23 -12.22 -19.70 4.24
N ILE A 24 -11.05 -19.50 3.63
CA ILE A 24 -9.81 -20.19 4.02
C ILE A 24 -9.44 -19.90 5.49
N VAL A 25 -9.56 -18.64 5.93
CA VAL A 25 -9.16 -18.26 7.29
C VAL A 25 -10.10 -18.82 8.37
N THR A 26 -11.38 -19.07 8.04
CA THR A 26 -12.33 -19.72 8.95
C THR A 26 -12.08 -21.22 9.11
N GLY A 27 -11.35 -21.84 8.18
CA GLY A 27 -10.96 -23.24 8.23
C GLY A 27 -9.87 -23.58 9.26
N ARG A 28 -9.44 -24.85 9.21
CA ARG A 28 -8.34 -25.38 10.02
C ARG A 28 -7.00 -25.03 9.37
N ILE A 29 -6.32 -24.05 9.94
CA ILE A 29 -4.99 -23.57 9.50
C ILE A 29 -4.06 -23.40 10.71
N SER A 30 -2.75 -23.46 10.47
CA SER A 30 -1.74 -23.25 11.51
C SER A 30 -1.75 -21.80 12.02
N LYS A 31 -1.18 -21.57 13.21
CA LYS A 31 -1.04 -20.22 13.78
C LYS A 31 -0.26 -19.27 12.87
N LEU A 32 0.80 -19.77 12.22
CA LEU A 32 1.62 -18.97 11.30
C LEU A 32 0.84 -18.57 10.04
N GLN A 33 0.14 -19.53 9.42
CA GLN A 33 -0.73 -19.25 8.28
C GLN A 33 -1.83 -18.26 8.64
N ARG A 34 -2.45 -18.41 9.82
CA ARG A 34 -3.48 -17.48 10.30
C ARG A 34 -2.95 -16.05 10.42
N LYS A 35 -1.72 -15.87 10.90
CA LYS A 35 -1.06 -14.56 10.98
C LYS A 35 -0.78 -13.96 9.60
N SER A 36 -0.28 -14.78 8.66
CA SER A 36 -0.03 -14.36 7.27
C SER A 36 -1.33 -13.97 6.56
N LEU A 37 -2.38 -14.79 6.69
CA LEU A 37 -3.68 -14.53 6.07
C LEU A 37 -4.36 -13.31 6.71
N GLY A 38 -4.22 -13.10 8.01
CA GLY A 38 -4.71 -11.89 8.66
C GLY A 38 -4.08 -10.62 8.10
N ALA A 39 -2.76 -10.64 7.85
CA ALA A 39 -2.07 -9.54 7.18
C ALA A 39 -2.53 -9.34 5.73
N LEU A 40 -2.70 -10.43 4.97
CA LEU A 40 -3.15 -10.40 3.58
C LEU A 40 -4.59 -9.85 3.47
N ILE A 41 -5.51 -10.34 4.31
CA ILE A 41 -6.91 -9.86 4.32
C ILE A 41 -6.97 -8.35 4.58
N THR A 42 -6.17 -7.83 5.51
CA THR A 42 -6.13 -6.38 5.76
C THR A 42 -5.70 -5.59 4.52
N ILE A 43 -4.72 -6.09 3.75
CA ILE A 43 -4.27 -5.46 2.50
C ILE A 43 -5.36 -5.56 1.43
N ASP A 44 -5.98 -6.73 1.26
CA ASP A 44 -6.98 -6.97 0.22
C ASP A 44 -8.28 -6.20 0.45
N VAL A 45 -8.68 -6.00 1.71
CA VAL A 45 -9.79 -5.11 2.09
C VAL A 45 -9.51 -3.69 1.62
N HIS A 46 -8.32 -3.16 1.89
CA HIS A 46 -7.91 -1.84 1.41
C HIS A 46 -7.85 -1.77 -0.12
N GLN A 47 -7.31 -2.79 -0.79
CA GLN A 47 -7.24 -2.86 -2.25
C GLN A 47 -8.64 -2.86 -2.90
N ARG A 48 -9.60 -3.60 -2.33
CA ARG A 48 -11.00 -3.56 -2.76
C ARG A 48 -11.56 -2.14 -2.64
N ASP A 49 -11.36 -1.48 -1.50
CA ASP A 49 -11.89 -0.14 -1.24
C ASP A 49 -11.29 0.88 -2.21
N VAL A 50 -9.97 0.83 -2.44
CA VAL A 50 -9.27 1.67 -3.42
C VAL A 50 -9.80 1.42 -4.84
N THR A 51 -9.98 0.16 -5.23
CA THR A 51 -10.50 -0.18 -6.58
C THR A 51 -11.94 0.28 -6.75
N GLY A 52 -12.77 0.16 -5.71
CA GLY A 52 -14.14 0.67 -5.68
C GLY A 52 -14.19 2.18 -5.81
N ASN A 53 -13.38 2.90 -5.04
CA ASN A 53 -13.26 4.36 -5.11
C ASN A 53 -12.79 4.82 -6.49
N MET A 54 -11.79 4.18 -7.08
CA MET A 54 -11.34 4.51 -8.44
C MET A 54 -12.42 4.27 -9.49
N ARG A 55 -13.21 3.20 -9.34
CA ARG A 55 -14.35 2.89 -10.22
C ARG A 55 -15.40 4.00 -10.15
N ASP A 56 -15.79 4.36 -8.93
CA ASP A 56 -16.87 5.32 -8.65
C ASP A 56 -16.46 6.75 -9.04
N SER A 57 -15.18 7.09 -8.89
CA SER A 57 -14.58 8.35 -9.35
C SER A 57 -14.33 8.40 -10.86
N GLY A 58 -14.58 7.33 -11.61
CA GLY A 58 -14.49 7.35 -13.06
C GLY A 58 -13.06 7.33 -13.62
N VAL A 59 -12.09 6.83 -12.86
CA VAL A 59 -10.66 6.85 -13.24
C VAL A 59 -10.46 6.19 -14.59
N SER A 60 -9.77 6.88 -15.49
CA SER A 60 -9.52 6.40 -16.85
C SER A 60 -8.09 6.59 -17.31
N ASN A 61 -7.32 7.44 -16.63
CA ASN A 61 -5.94 7.77 -16.94
C ASN A 61 -5.03 7.49 -15.73
N THR A 62 -3.80 7.06 -15.99
CA THR A 62 -2.76 6.89 -14.96
C THR A 62 -2.25 8.21 -14.39
N ALA A 63 -2.69 9.35 -14.91
CA ALA A 63 -2.45 10.67 -14.33
C ALA A 63 -3.56 11.11 -13.36
N ASP A 64 -4.68 10.39 -13.27
CA ASP A 64 -5.79 10.76 -12.41
C ASP A 64 -5.37 10.69 -10.93
N PHE A 65 -5.80 11.67 -10.14
CA PHE A 65 -5.38 11.82 -8.74
C PHE A 65 -5.63 10.55 -7.91
N GLU A 66 -6.80 9.93 -8.06
CA GLU A 66 -7.17 8.70 -7.35
C GLU A 66 -6.23 7.53 -7.65
N TRP A 67 -5.58 7.52 -8.83
CA TRP A 67 -4.58 6.50 -9.19
C TRP A 67 -3.18 6.88 -8.68
N ILE A 68 -2.74 8.14 -8.87
CA ILE A 68 -1.40 8.58 -8.46
C ILE A 68 -1.24 8.71 -6.94
N SER A 69 -2.34 8.89 -6.20
CA SER A 69 -2.35 8.97 -4.74
C SER A 69 -2.14 7.62 -4.05
N GLN A 70 -2.32 6.51 -4.76
CA GLN A 70 -2.07 5.17 -4.21
C GLN A 70 -0.59 4.85 -4.15
N LEU A 71 -0.20 4.01 -3.19
CA LEU A 71 1.14 3.44 -3.13
C LEU A 71 1.26 2.32 -4.18
N ARG A 72 2.09 2.53 -5.20
CA ARG A 72 2.21 1.65 -6.37
C ARG A 72 3.58 0.97 -6.40
N TYR A 73 3.61 -0.31 -6.75
CA TYR A 73 4.83 -1.10 -6.83
C TYR A 73 5.13 -1.43 -8.29
N GLU A 74 6.29 -0.99 -8.78
CA GLU A 74 6.69 -1.14 -10.19
C GLU A 74 8.11 -1.68 -10.28
N LEU A 75 8.38 -2.57 -11.23
CA LEU A 75 9.73 -3.03 -11.54
C LEU A 75 10.44 -2.00 -12.43
N CYS A 76 11.64 -1.59 -12.03
CA CYS A 76 12.45 -0.68 -12.82
C CYS A 76 12.94 -1.37 -14.11
N ALA A 77 12.66 -0.75 -15.26
CA ALA A 77 13.11 -1.23 -16.55
C ALA A 77 14.60 -0.97 -16.82
N GLY A 78 15.27 -0.18 -15.98
CA GLY A 78 16.68 0.19 -16.13
C GLY A 78 16.89 1.31 -17.16
N GLU A 79 16.24 2.45 -16.94
CA GLU A 79 16.35 3.61 -17.83
C GLU A 79 17.70 4.32 -17.67
N ALA A 80 18.30 4.75 -18.79
CA ALA A 80 19.56 5.48 -18.79
C ALA A 80 19.41 6.83 -18.07
N GLY A 81 20.25 7.06 -17.05
CA GLY A 81 20.21 8.29 -16.23
C GLY A 81 19.31 8.19 -14.98
N SER A 82 18.65 7.06 -14.75
CA SER A 82 17.94 6.80 -13.49
C SER A 82 18.92 6.36 -12.39
N ASN A 83 18.68 6.77 -11.15
CA ASN A 83 19.43 6.32 -9.97
C ASN A 83 19.07 4.86 -9.55
N TYR A 84 18.24 4.18 -10.33
CA TYR A 84 17.73 2.83 -10.06
C TYR A 84 18.21 1.83 -11.11
N ALA A 85 18.54 0.62 -10.65
CA ALA A 85 18.99 -0.45 -11.53
C ALA A 85 17.81 -1.23 -12.11
N LYS A 86 18.04 -1.84 -13.29
CA LYS A 86 17.08 -2.78 -13.88
C LYS A 86 16.76 -3.90 -12.87
N GLY A 87 15.48 -4.14 -12.63
CA GLY A 87 15.01 -5.16 -11.69
C GLY A 87 14.82 -4.67 -10.26
N ASP A 88 15.21 -3.43 -9.93
CA ASP A 88 14.83 -2.82 -8.66
C ASP A 88 13.30 -2.70 -8.55
N THR A 89 12.74 -3.08 -7.40
CA THR A 89 11.33 -2.79 -7.10
C THR A 89 11.24 -1.37 -6.57
N LEU A 90 10.45 -0.54 -7.24
CA LEU A 90 10.20 0.84 -6.89
C LEU A 90 8.81 0.99 -6.29
N VAL A 91 8.71 1.79 -5.24
CA VAL A 91 7.46 2.22 -4.64
C VAL A 91 7.22 3.67 -5.05
N LYS A 92 6.11 3.93 -5.73
CA LYS A 92 5.73 5.24 -6.26
C LYS A 92 4.46 5.75 -5.59
N GLN A 93 4.45 7.02 -5.20
CA GLN A 93 3.25 7.71 -4.70
C GLN A 93 3.37 9.20 -5.00
N LEU A 94 2.37 9.76 -5.67
CA LEU A 94 2.47 11.09 -6.31
C LEU A 94 3.75 11.16 -7.18
N ASP A 95 4.56 12.20 -6.97
CA ASP A 95 5.86 12.39 -7.62
C ASP A 95 7.02 11.69 -6.88
N GLY A 96 6.73 11.07 -5.74
CA GLY A 96 7.69 10.33 -4.94
C GLY A 96 8.05 8.99 -5.57
N VAL A 97 9.34 8.71 -5.68
CA VAL A 97 9.86 7.41 -6.14
C VAL A 97 10.89 6.91 -5.12
N PHE A 98 10.62 5.75 -4.53
CA PHE A 98 11.44 5.16 -3.49
C PHE A 98 11.87 3.74 -3.89
N LYS A 99 13.12 3.38 -3.61
CA LYS A 99 13.55 1.98 -3.72
C LYS A 99 12.93 1.15 -2.59
N TYR A 100 12.32 0.02 -2.92
CA TYR A 100 11.86 -0.96 -1.94
C TYR A 100 13.06 -1.53 -1.17
N GLY A 101 13.02 -1.49 0.16
CA GLY A 101 14.19 -1.77 0.99
C GLY A 101 14.56 -3.26 1.09
N CYS A 102 13.67 -4.17 0.67
CA CYS A 102 13.86 -5.62 0.70
C CYS A 102 14.23 -6.19 2.09
N GLU A 103 13.89 -5.48 3.17
CA GLU A 103 14.16 -5.93 4.52
C GLU A 103 13.14 -6.96 5.01
N TYR A 104 13.60 -8.01 5.68
CA TYR A 104 12.71 -9.01 6.27
C TYR A 104 12.16 -8.53 7.62
N LEU A 105 10.90 -8.12 7.63
CA LEU A 105 10.23 -7.56 8.80
C LEU A 105 9.42 -8.61 9.60
N GLY A 106 9.57 -9.89 9.25
CA GLY A 106 8.82 -10.99 9.84
C GLY A 106 7.36 -11.05 9.41
N ASN A 107 6.70 -12.15 9.77
CA ASN A 107 5.25 -12.27 9.61
C ASN A 107 4.56 -11.46 10.70
N SER A 108 4.16 -10.22 10.39
CA SER A 108 3.48 -9.30 11.31
C SER A 108 2.15 -8.84 10.72
N MET A 109 1.20 -8.48 11.59
CA MET A 109 -0.07 -7.91 11.12
C MET A 109 0.18 -6.55 10.46
N ARG A 110 -0.69 -6.22 9.49
CA ARG A 110 -0.77 -4.90 8.86
C ARG A 110 -1.75 -4.02 9.63
N LEU A 111 -1.47 -2.73 9.66
CA LEU A 111 -2.42 -1.73 10.14
C LEU A 111 -3.61 -1.68 9.18
N VAL A 112 -4.83 -1.53 9.72
CA VAL A 112 -6.01 -1.28 8.89
C VAL A 112 -5.87 0.11 8.25
N VAL A 113 -5.84 0.13 6.92
CA VAL A 113 -5.69 1.37 6.16
C VAL A 113 -7.06 2.00 5.96
N THR A 114 -7.20 3.24 6.42
CA THR A 114 -8.41 4.05 6.30
C THR A 114 -8.09 5.30 5.48
N PRO A 115 -9.10 6.06 5.00
CA PRO A 115 -8.84 7.32 4.30
C PRO A 115 -7.98 8.32 5.10
N LEU A 116 -8.01 8.26 6.43
CA LEU A 116 -7.13 9.08 7.27
C LEU A 116 -5.68 8.59 7.22
N THR A 117 -5.48 7.27 7.32
CA THR A 117 -4.16 6.62 7.22
C THR A 117 -3.52 6.88 5.85
N ASP A 118 -4.29 6.82 4.77
CA ASP A 118 -3.83 7.11 3.40
C ASP A 118 -3.34 8.55 3.25
N ARG A 119 -4.05 9.52 3.84
CA ARG A 119 -3.60 10.92 3.85
C ARG A 119 -2.30 11.12 4.62
N ILE A 120 -2.09 10.37 5.69
CA ILE A 120 -0.82 10.38 6.42
C ILE A 120 0.28 9.80 5.52
N TYR A 121 0.02 8.70 4.79
CA TYR A 121 0.99 8.14 3.83
C TYR A 121 1.40 9.17 2.80
N LEU A 122 0.43 9.84 2.15
CA LEU A 122 0.68 10.90 1.16
C LEU A 122 1.57 12.01 1.71
N THR A 123 1.33 12.44 2.95
CA THR A 123 2.10 13.48 3.61
C THR A 123 3.52 13.01 3.92
N LEU A 124 3.66 11.79 4.45
CA LEU A 124 4.96 11.21 4.81
C LEU A 124 5.82 10.93 3.57
N THR A 125 5.25 10.38 2.50
CA THR A 125 5.99 10.16 1.24
C THR A 125 6.31 11.48 0.56
N GLY A 126 5.41 12.46 0.59
CA GLY A 126 5.68 13.82 0.09
C GLY A 126 6.85 14.48 0.83
N ALA A 127 6.86 14.41 2.16
CA ALA A 127 7.99 14.89 2.97
C ALA A 127 9.28 14.14 2.65
N LEU A 128 9.23 12.80 2.53
CA LEU A 128 10.38 11.96 2.24
C LEU A 128 11.00 12.29 0.87
N GLN A 129 10.18 12.56 -0.15
CA GLN A 129 10.64 12.99 -1.48
C GLN A 129 11.38 14.34 -1.43
N LEU A 130 11.01 15.21 -0.49
CA LEU A 130 11.65 16.50 -0.24
C LEU A 130 12.83 16.43 0.73
N PHE A 131 13.24 15.22 1.13
CA PHE A 131 14.27 15.01 2.17
C PHE A 131 13.94 15.67 3.52
N LEU A 132 12.64 15.75 3.84
CA LEU A 132 12.13 16.28 5.10
C LEU A 132 11.67 15.17 6.04
N GLY A 133 11.66 15.46 7.33
CA GLY A 133 10.98 14.63 8.33
C GLY A 133 9.47 14.82 8.29
N GLY A 134 8.72 13.77 8.60
CA GLY A 134 7.28 13.83 8.79
C GLY A 134 6.91 13.81 10.28
N ALA A 135 6.07 14.75 10.72
CA ALA A 135 5.59 14.82 12.10
C ALA A 135 4.05 14.71 12.16
N PRO A 136 3.47 13.49 12.10
CA PRO A 136 2.05 13.30 12.34
C PRO A 136 1.69 13.77 13.75
N ALA A 137 0.72 14.69 13.86
CA ALA A 137 0.29 15.28 15.12
C ALA A 137 -1.17 14.87 15.45
N GLY A 138 -1.47 14.73 16.75
CA GLY A 138 -2.80 14.36 17.23
C GLY A 138 -2.78 13.71 18.62
N PRO A 139 -3.94 13.51 19.26
CA PRO A 139 -4.04 12.94 20.61
C PRO A 139 -3.35 11.58 20.77
N ALA A 140 -3.01 11.20 22.00
CA ALA A 140 -2.47 9.86 22.27
C ALA A 140 -3.46 8.76 21.82
N GLY A 141 -2.95 7.62 21.35
CA GLY A 141 -3.78 6.49 20.93
C GLY A 141 -4.46 6.61 19.56
N THR A 142 -4.17 7.66 18.77
CA THR A 142 -4.77 7.88 17.43
C THR A 142 -4.02 7.19 16.28
N GLY A 143 -3.14 6.23 16.57
CA GLY A 143 -2.48 5.40 15.56
C GLY A 143 -1.37 6.09 14.75
N LYS A 144 -0.85 7.24 15.20
CA LYS A 144 0.20 8.01 14.51
C LYS A 144 1.48 7.19 14.30
N THR A 145 2.00 6.62 15.39
CA THR A 145 3.23 5.83 15.39
C THR A 145 3.05 4.54 14.58
N GLU A 146 1.91 3.90 14.71
CA GLU A 146 1.53 2.67 14.02
C GLU A 146 1.40 2.92 12.51
N THR A 147 0.87 4.08 12.11
CA THR A 147 0.79 4.50 10.70
C THR A 147 2.17 4.67 10.10
N THR A 148 3.09 5.35 10.80
CA THR A 148 4.49 5.49 10.35
C THR A 148 5.19 4.13 10.25
N LYS A 149 4.98 3.24 11.24
CA LYS A 149 5.52 1.87 11.20
C LYS A 149 4.98 1.09 10.01
N ASP A 150 3.68 1.19 9.72
CA ASP A 150 3.07 0.44 8.61
C ASP A 150 3.53 0.95 7.24
N LEU A 151 3.74 2.27 7.08
CA LEU A 151 4.37 2.84 5.89
C LEU A 151 5.80 2.34 5.70
N ALA A 152 6.60 2.33 6.77
CA ALA A 152 7.96 1.77 6.71
C ALA A 152 7.94 0.29 6.30
N LYS A 153 6.98 -0.49 6.80
CA LYS A 153 6.76 -1.87 6.33
C LYS A 153 6.39 -1.94 4.86
N ALA A 154 5.54 -1.03 4.36
CA ALA A 154 5.17 -0.95 2.95
C ALA A 154 6.38 -0.61 2.04
N LEU A 155 7.34 0.16 2.57
CA LEU A 155 8.62 0.44 1.90
C LEU A 155 9.68 -0.65 2.13
N ALA A 156 9.36 -1.70 2.88
CA ALA A 156 10.29 -2.73 3.37
C ALA A 156 11.56 -2.17 4.02
N LYS A 157 11.37 -1.24 4.97
CA LYS A 157 12.43 -0.66 5.80
C LYS A 157 12.11 -0.85 7.28
N GLN A 158 13.13 -1.16 8.08
CA GLN A 158 13.03 -1.24 9.52
C GLN A 158 12.69 0.13 10.12
N CYS A 159 11.62 0.17 10.90
CA CYS A 159 11.22 1.34 11.67
C CYS A 159 11.63 1.16 13.12
N VAL A 160 12.45 2.09 13.62
CA VAL A 160 12.82 2.19 15.03
C VAL A 160 12.03 3.33 15.66
N VAL A 161 11.48 3.10 16.85
CA VAL A 161 10.74 4.11 17.62
C VAL A 161 11.43 4.30 18.96
N PHE A 162 11.65 5.56 19.32
CA PHE A 162 12.29 6.02 20.55
C PHE A 162 11.25 6.58 21.52
#